data_AF-A0AAE3FEF2-F1
#
_entry.id   AF-A0AAE3FEF2-F1
#
_cell.length_a   1.000
_cell.length_b   1.000
_cell.length_c   1.000
_cell.angle_alpha   90.00
_cell.angle_beta   90.00
_cell.angle_gamma   90.00
#
_symmetry.space_group_name_H-M   'P 1'
#
loop_
_entity.id
_entity.type
_entity.pdbx_description
1 polymer ?
#
loop_
_entity_poly.entity_id
_entity_poly.type
_entity_poly.pdbx_seq_one_letter_code
_entity_poly.pdbx_strand_id
1 'polypeptide(L)'
;MKKIKDFFKKLNECTPKPAKVLFVLALISLILKIAFSLSPVFSDFYNRYPGAFFRMINAKLTGWFPFSLAETILMLMPLIVTVLVVMIIKVSKKTLRDMVKMMMSLLAALAFFFTSFTFTFAAGYSGTSLDEKLGISRQKVSADELYDTAKILLDGISEVSGQIEFRYGSSSVMPYTLDEMNRLLQDAYIEASKDYSFLPAFRTRVKYVVMSEPMTYTHISGVYTYFTGESNINTNFPDYTLPYTAAHELAHQRGISKEDEANFVAFLVCLKSDDPYIRYSGFMSVYEYVISALYRADKDKYTALLSETDSRLRYEMIA
;
A
#
# COMPACT_ATOMS: atom_id res chain seq x y z
N MET A 1 20.43 -41.30 18.10
CA MET A 1 20.90 -40.00 18.65
C MET A 1 22.23 -39.51 18.06
N LYS A 2 23.30 -40.31 17.97
CA LYS A 2 24.62 -39.87 17.44
C LYS A 2 24.57 -39.34 15.99
N LYS A 3 23.94 -40.09 15.07
CA LYS A 3 23.74 -39.68 13.67
C LYS A 3 22.98 -38.34 13.51
N ILE A 4 22.02 -38.08 14.39
CA ILE A 4 21.23 -36.83 14.41
C ILE A 4 22.11 -35.66 14.87
N LYS A 5 22.86 -35.84 15.96
CA LYS A 5 23.81 -34.81 16.44
C LYS A 5 24.89 -34.49 15.40
N ASP A 6 25.42 -35.51 14.73
CA ASP A 6 26.42 -35.33 13.68
C ASP A 6 25.86 -34.60 12.45
N PHE A 7 24.59 -34.86 12.08
CA PHE A 7 23.90 -34.14 11.02
C PHE A 7 23.74 -32.65 11.36
N PHE A 8 23.21 -32.31 12.54
CA PHE A 8 23.05 -30.91 12.97
C PHE A 8 24.39 -30.18 13.10
N LYS A 9 25.43 -30.86 13.57
CA LYS A 9 26.79 -30.30 13.62
C LYS A 9 27.29 -29.93 12.23
N LYS A 10 27.17 -30.85 11.25
CA LYS A 10 27.57 -30.58 9.86
C LYS A 10 26.74 -29.46 9.24
N LEU A 11 25.43 -29.43 9.47
CA LEU A 11 24.55 -28.35 8.99
C LEU A 11 25.00 -27.00 9.55
N ASN A 12 25.23 -26.92 10.87
CA ASN A 12 25.69 -25.70 11.54
C ASN A 12 27.06 -25.20 11.02
N GLU A 13 27.98 -26.10 10.66
CA GLU A 13 29.25 -25.76 10.02
C GLU A 13 29.08 -25.27 8.57
N CYS A 14 28.03 -25.70 7.89
CA CYS A 14 27.73 -25.31 6.51
C CYS A 14 26.87 -24.04 6.43
N THR A 15 26.13 -23.69 7.48
CA THR A 15 25.29 -22.49 7.47
C THR A 15 26.14 -21.22 7.61
N PRO A 16 26.08 -20.26 6.66
CA PRO A 16 26.74 -18.97 6.80
C PRO A 16 26.31 -18.24 8.07
N LYS A 17 27.22 -17.48 8.71
CA LYS A 17 26.89 -16.75 9.95
C LYS A 17 25.68 -15.80 9.79
N PRO A 18 25.56 -15.00 8.71
CA PRO A 18 24.38 -14.14 8.51
C PRO A 18 23.07 -14.94 8.40
N ALA A 19 23.10 -16.10 7.75
CA ALA A 19 21.93 -16.97 7.62
C ALA A 19 21.40 -17.44 8.98
N LYS A 20 22.29 -17.75 9.94
CA LYS A 20 21.89 -18.14 11.30
C LYS A 20 21.09 -17.04 12.00
N VAL A 21 21.53 -15.79 11.86
CA VAL A 21 20.82 -14.63 12.43
C VAL A 21 19.42 -14.52 11.83
N LEU A 22 19.30 -14.64 10.50
CA LEU A 22 18.01 -14.58 9.81
C LEU A 22 17.07 -15.73 10.21
N PHE A 23 17.59 -16.93 10.47
CA PHE A 23 16.75 -18.02 10.98
C PHE A 23 16.25 -17.79 12.41
N VAL A 24 17.08 -17.20 13.28
CA VAL A 24 16.63 -16.80 14.63
C VAL A 24 15.55 -15.73 14.53
N LEU A 25 15.74 -14.72 13.69
CA LEU A 25 14.73 -13.68 13.45
C LEU A 25 13.44 -14.24 12.85
N ALA A 26 13.52 -15.21 11.94
CA ALA A 26 12.35 -15.88 11.39
C ALA A 26 11.61 -16.71 12.45
N LEU A 27 12.32 -17.33 13.40
CA LEU A 27 11.68 -18.02 14.52
C LEU A 27 10.96 -17.02 15.45
N ILE A 28 11.58 -15.87 15.75
CA ILE A 28 10.93 -14.78 16.49
C ILE A 28 9.68 -14.29 15.72
N SER A 29 9.80 -14.14 14.41
CA SER A 29 8.69 -13.73 13.53
C SER A 29 7.54 -14.73 13.55
N LEU A 30 7.84 -16.03 13.59
CA LEU A 30 6.80 -17.06 13.73
C LEU A 30 6.05 -16.93 15.05
N ILE A 31 6.77 -16.71 16.15
CA ILE A 31 6.17 -16.49 17.48
C ILE A 31 5.29 -15.24 17.47
N LEU A 32 5.78 -14.13 16.90
CA LEU A 32 5.01 -12.90 16.75
C LEU A 32 3.75 -13.10 15.92
N LYS A 33 3.84 -13.80 14.77
CA LYS A 33 2.70 -14.07 13.92
C LYS A 33 1.62 -14.87 14.67
N ILE A 34 2.03 -15.86 15.46
CA ILE A 34 1.10 -16.61 16.32
C ILE A 34 0.48 -15.67 17.35
N ALA A 35 1.27 -14.83 18.04
CA ALA A 35 0.76 -13.88 19.01
C ALA A 35 -0.25 -12.88 18.41
N PHE A 36 -0.02 -12.38 17.19
CA PHE A 36 -0.96 -11.52 16.47
C PHE A 36 -2.31 -12.21 16.25
N SER A 37 -2.29 -13.48 15.84
CA SER A 37 -3.53 -14.25 15.62
C SER A 37 -4.32 -14.58 16.89
N LEU A 38 -3.66 -14.56 18.06
CA LEU A 38 -4.28 -14.88 19.34
C LEU A 38 -4.89 -13.65 20.04
N SER A 39 -4.46 -12.44 19.69
CA SER A 39 -4.91 -11.21 20.34
C SER A 39 -4.95 -10.03 19.37
N PRO A 40 -6.15 -9.62 18.90
CA PRO A 40 -6.32 -8.42 18.08
C PRO A 40 -5.79 -7.16 18.76
N VAL A 41 -5.93 -7.06 20.08
CA VAL A 41 -5.40 -5.93 20.88
C VAL A 41 -3.88 -5.86 20.81
N PHE A 42 -3.18 -7.00 20.97
CA PHE A 42 -1.73 -7.04 20.80
C PHE A 42 -1.32 -6.75 19.35
N SER A 43 -2.07 -7.26 18.39
CA SER A 43 -1.83 -7.01 16.96
C SER A 43 -1.96 -5.52 16.62
N ASP A 44 -3.00 -4.84 17.12
CA ASP A 44 -3.18 -3.39 16.96
C ASP A 44 -2.07 -2.60 17.65
N PHE A 45 -1.70 -2.96 18.89
CA PHE A 45 -0.58 -2.35 19.60
C PHE A 45 0.73 -2.49 18.79
N TYR A 46 1.06 -3.70 18.34
CA TYR A 46 2.26 -3.94 17.57
C TYR A 46 2.24 -3.15 16.26
N ASN A 47 1.11 -3.19 15.53
CA ASN A 47 0.99 -2.51 14.25
C ASN A 47 1.13 -0.99 14.40
N ARG A 48 0.55 -0.40 15.45
CA ARG A 48 0.57 1.03 15.73
C ARG A 48 1.93 1.56 16.18
N TYR A 49 2.71 0.76 16.92
CA TYR A 49 3.95 1.21 17.55
C TYR A 49 5.20 0.53 16.94
N PRO A 50 5.59 -0.72 17.30
CA PRO A 50 6.73 -1.41 16.67
C PRO A 50 6.68 -1.45 15.13
N GLY A 51 5.54 -1.86 14.56
CA GLY A 51 5.37 -1.99 13.12
C GLY A 51 5.50 -0.65 12.41
N ALA A 52 4.88 0.40 12.96
CA ALA A 52 5.00 1.76 12.44
C ALA A 52 6.46 2.26 12.48
N PHE A 53 7.20 1.96 13.54
CA PHE A 53 8.63 2.28 13.63
C PHE A 53 9.43 1.60 12.51
N PHE A 54 9.25 0.29 12.28
CA PHE A 54 9.97 -0.41 11.20
C PHE A 54 9.58 0.11 9.81
N ARG A 55 8.29 0.36 9.57
CA ARG A 55 7.82 0.95 8.30
C ARG A 55 8.42 2.34 8.07
N MET A 56 8.42 3.20 9.09
CA MET A 56 9.02 4.54 9.02
C MET A 56 10.52 4.46 8.72
N ILE A 57 11.27 3.60 9.42
CA ILE A 57 12.72 3.46 9.17
C ILE A 57 12.99 2.96 7.76
N ASN A 58 12.27 1.94 7.29
CA ASN A 58 12.42 1.44 5.91
C ASN A 58 12.17 2.57 4.89
N ALA A 59 11.05 3.29 5.04
CA ALA A 59 10.71 4.41 4.16
C ALA A 59 11.73 5.56 4.21
N LYS A 60 12.32 5.86 5.37
CA LYS A 60 13.36 6.90 5.50
C LYS A 60 14.69 6.48 4.88
N LEU A 61 15.08 5.20 5.04
CA LEU A 61 16.30 4.66 4.45
C LEU A 61 16.23 4.67 2.92
N THR A 62 15.08 4.30 2.35
CA THR A 62 14.88 4.30 0.89
C THR A 62 14.53 5.68 0.33
N GLY A 63 14.01 6.59 1.17
CA GLY A 63 13.65 7.96 0.79
C GLY A 63 14.82 8.83 0.30
N TRP A 64 16.07 8.43 0.56
CA TRP A 64 17.28 9.11 0.06
C TRP A 64 17.42 8.98 -1.46
N PHE A 65 16.89 7.91 -2.05
CA PHE A 65 16.91 7.72 -3.49
C PHE A 65 15.77 8.51 -4.15
N PRO A 66 16.02 9.29 -5.21
CA PRO A 66 14.99 10.04 -5.93
C PRO A 66 14.09 9.15 -6.80
N PHE A 67 14.45 7.87 -6.96
CA PHE A 67 13.72 6.85 -7.72
C PHE A 67 13.22 5.73 -6.80
N SER A 68 12.31 4.89 -7.30
CA SER A 68 11.77 3.73 -6.59
C SER A 68 12.79 2.59 -6.52
N LEU A 69 13.26 2.25 -5.32
CA LEU A 69 14.16 1.12 -5.12
C LEU A 69 13.42 -0.21 -5.35
N ALA A 70 12.15 -0.31 -4.94
CA ALA A 70 11.28 -1.46 -5.18
C ALA A 70 11.15 -1.75 -6.68
N GLU A 71 10.86 -0.73 -7.48
CA GLU A 71 10.77 -0.85 -8.93
C GLU A 71 12.13 -1.20 -9.54
N THR A 72 13.22 -0.60 -9.04
CA THR A 72 14.58 -0.92 -9.49
C THR A 72 14.91 -2.39 -9.26
N ILE A 73 14.56 -2.93 -8.10
CA ILE A 73 14.73 -4.36 -7.79
C ILE A 73 13.90 -5.20 -8.77
N LEU A 74 12.64 -4.80 -9.04
CA LEU A 74 11.77 -5.50 -9.99
C LEU A 74 12.35 -5.52 -11.41
N MET A 75 12.84 -4.38 -11.91
CA MET A 75 13.49 -4.28 -13.23
C MET A 75 14.78 -5.12 -13.31
N LEU A 76 15.51 -5.27 -12.20
CA LEU A 76 16.72 -6.09 -12.14
C LEU A 76 16.43 -7.58 -11.92
N MET A 77 15.17 -7.99 -11.71
CA MET A 77 14.82 -9.39 -11.45
C MET A 77 15.34 -10.38 -12.51
N PRO A 78 15.27 -10.12 -13.83
CA PRO A 78 15.81 -11.04 -14.84
C PRO A 78 17.32 -11.28 -14.68
N LEU A 79 18.08 -10.22 -14.37
CA LEU A 79 19.51 -10.30 -14.09
C LEU A 79 19.78 -11.06 -12.79
N ILE A 80 19.06 -10.74 -11.71
CA ILE A 80 19.18 -11.41 -10.42
C ILE A 80 18.93 -12.92 -10.59
N VAL A 81 17.85 -13.30 -11.29
CA VAL A 81 17.52 -14.70 -11.55
C VAL A 81 18.60 -15.38 -12.38
N THR A 82 19.12 -14.74 -13.42
CA THR A 82 20.20 -15.30 -14.25
C THR A 82 21.47 -15.53 -13.44
N VAL A 83 21.88 -14.56 -12.63
CA VAL A 83 23.05 -14.69 -11.74
C VAL A 83 22.83 -15.83 -10.75
N LEU A 84 21.65 -15.92 -10.12
CA LEU A 84 21.32 -16.99 -9.18
C LEU A 84 21.37 -18.36 -9.86
N VAL A 85 20.78 -18.52 -11.05
CA VAL A 85 20.82 -19.79 -11.81
C VAL A 85 22.25 -20.18 -12.14
N VAL A 86 23.08 -19.25 -12.65
CA VAL A 86 24.49 -19.52 -12.94
C VAL A 86 25.26 -19.90 -11.67
N MET A 87 25.01 -19.24 -10.54
CA MET A 87 25.62 -19.59 -9.26
C MET A 87 25.21 -20.98 -8.80
N ILE A 88 23.93 -21.33 -8.91
CA ILE A 88 23.41 -22.66 -8.56
C ILE A 88 24.07 -23.74 -9.43
N ILE A 89 24.15 -23.54 -10.75
CA ILE A 89 24.81 -24.47 -11.69
C ILE A 89 26.30 -24.61 -11.38
N LYS A 90 26.99 -23.51 -11.03
CA LYS A 90 28.41 -23.57 -10.65
C LYS A 90 28.61 -24.33 -9.34
N VAL A 91 27.72 -24.14 -8.35
CA VAL A 91 27.81 -24.80 -7.04
C VAL A 91 27.38 -26.26 -7.09
N SER A 92 26.43 -26.64 -7.96
CA SER A 92 26.00 -28.04 -8.12
C SER A 92 27.12 -28.97 -8.63
N LYS A 93 28.12 -28.39 -9.30
CA LYS A 93 29.34 -29.10 -9.75
C LYS A 93 30.45 -29.19 -8.68
N LYS A 94 30.24 -28.60 -7.50
CA LYS A 94 31.22 -28.59 -6.39
C LYS A 94 30.87 -29.66 -5.35
N THR A 95 31.20 -29.40 -4.08
CA THR A 95 30.99 -30.33 -2.98
C THR A 95 29.56 -30.23 -2.42
N LEU A 96 29.08 -31.29 -1.77
CA LEU A 96 27.82 -31.25 -1.02
C LEU A 96 27.78 -30.12 0.03
N ARG A 97 28.93 -29.82 0.65
CA ARG A 97 29.06 -28.70 1.60
C ARG A 97 28.76 -27.35 0.95
N ASP A 98 29.19 -27.14 -0.30
CA ASP A 98 28.91 -25.91 -1.04
C ASP A 98 27.45 -25.83 -1.47
N MET A 99 26.84 -26.94 -1.87
CA MET A 99 25.42 -27.02 -2.17
C MET A 99 24.55 -26.70 -0.94
N VAL A 100 24.89 -27.27 0.22
CA VAL A 100 24.19 -26.96 1.48
C VAL A 100 24.36 -25.49 1.85
N LYS A 101 25.56 -24.90 1.71
CA LYS A 101 25.79 -23.46 1.92
C LYS A 101 24.88 -22.59 1.05
N MET A 102 24.78 -22.90 -0.25
CA MET A 102 23.90 -22.20 -1.18
C MET A 102 22.44 -22.32 -0.76
N MET A 103 21.97 -23.54 -0.49
CA MET A 103 20.60 -23.79 -0.04
C MET A 103 20.27 -23.01 1.24
N MET A 104 21.16 -23.03 2.25
CA MET A 104 20.98 -22.26 3.48
C MET A 104 20.99 -20.74 3.25
N SER A 105 21.68 -20.26 2.22
CA SER A 105 21.67 -18.84 1.85
C SER A 105 20.34 -18.45 1.18
N LEU A 106 19.80 -19.30 0.31
CA LEU A 106 18.48 -19.09 -0.31
C LEU A 106 17.37 -19.14 0.73
N LEU A 107 17.42 -20.12 1.65
CA LEU A 107 16.47 -20.19 2.78
C LEU A 107 16.59 -18.95 3.69
N ALA A 108 17.80 -18.42 3.87
CA ALA A 108 17.98 -17.19 4.63
C ALA A 108 17.38 -15.96 3.92
N ALA A 109 17.44 -15.89 2.59
CA ALA A 109 16.76 -14.83 1.84
C ALA A 109 15.23 -14.91 2.02
N LEU A 110 14.65 -16.11 1.98
CA LEU A 110 13.23 -16.32 2.28
C LEU A 110 12.90 -15.93 3.74
N ALA A 111 13.77 -16.30 4.68
CA ALA A 111 13.64 -15.92 6.09
C ALA A 111 13.68 -14.40 6.30
N PHE A 112 14.50 -13.68 5.51
CA PHE A 112 14.53 -12.22 5.50
C PHE A 112 13.19 -11.63 5.04
N PHE A 113 12.65 -12.07 3.91
CA PHE A 113 11.35 -11.56 3.42
C PHE A 113 10.22 -11.86 4.40
N PHE A 114 10.19 -13.07 4.97
CA PHE A 114 9.22 -13.43 6.01
C PHE A 114 9.35 -12.54 7.26
N THR A 115 10.57 -12.34 7.75
CA THR A 115 10.84 -11.48 8.91
C THR A 115 10.43 -10.03 8.63
N SER A 116 10.80 -9.50 7.45
CA SER A 116 10.43 -8.16 7.04
C SER A 116 8.92 -8.01 7.02
N PHE A 117 8.20 -8.92 6.36
CA PHE A 117 6.74 -8.92 6.33
C PHE A 117 6.13 -8.96 7.73
N THR A 118 6.64 -9.82 8.61
CA THR A 118 6.13 -9.92 9.99
C THR A 118 6.33 -8.63 10.78
N PHE A 119 7.52 -8.05 10.71
CA PHE A 119 7.87 -6.87 11.51
C PHE A 119 7.17 -5.61 10.99
N THR A 120 6.89 -5.52 9.69
CA THR A 120 6.32 -4.31 9.10
C THR A 120 4.82 -4.39 8.87
N PHE A 121 4.25 -5.55 8.52
CA PHE A 121 2.91 -5.57 7.91
C PHE A 121 1.98 -6.67 8.43
N ALA A 122 2.49 -7.81 8.90
CA ALA A 122 1.63 -8.94 9.30
C ALA A 122 0.62 -8.61 10.40
N ALA A 123 0.99 -7.76 11.36
CA ALA A 123 0.10 -7.36 12.45
C ALA A 123 -1.15 -6.60 11.96
N GLY A 124 -1.10 -5.93 10.81
CA GLY A 124 -2.24 -5.23 10.23
C GLY A 124 -3.37 -6.17 9.77
N TYR A 125 -3.08 -7.45 9.50
CA TYR A 125 -4.07 -8.44 9.08
C TYR A 125 -4.82 -9.11 10.24
N SER A 126 -4.27 -9.08 11.45
CA SER A 126 -4.86 -9.73 12.63
C SER A 126 -5.38 -8.72 13.67
N GLY A 127 -5.25 -7.43 13.38
CA GLY A 127 -5.81 -6.36 14.20
C GLY A 127 -7.31 -6.21 14.03
N THR A 128 -7.88 -5.30 14.83
CA THR A 128 -9.30 -4.94 14.78
C THR A 128 -9.63 -4.30 13.44
N SER A 129 -10.81 -4.58 12.87
CA SER A 129 -11.23 -4.02 11.58
C SER A 129 -11.39 -2.49 11.64
N LEU A 130 -11.33 -1.82 10.49
CA LEU A 130 -11.50 -0.37 10.43
C LEU A 130 -12.91 0.07 10.88
N ASP A 131 -13.94 -0.70 10.52
CA ASP A 131 -15.32 -0.44 10.92
C ASP A 131 -15.48 -0.49 12.44
N GLU A 132 -14.92 -1.48 13.12
CA GLU A 132 -14.90 -1.54 14.59
C GLU A 132 -14.11 -0.37 15.20
N LYS A 133 -12.95 -0.01 14.62
CA LYS A 133 -12.14 1.15 15.06
C LYS A 133 -12.88 2.48 14.94
N LEU A 134 -13.78 2.60 13.96
CA LEU A 134 -14.59 3.78 13.71
C LEU A 134 -15.99 3.71 14.35
N GLY A 135 -16.36 2.58 14.95
CA GLY A 135 -17.72 2.36 15.48
C GLY A 135 -18.80 2.32 14.39
N ILE A 136 -18.45 1.91 13.16
CA ILE A 136 -19.35 1.83 12.01
C ILE A 136 -19.86 0.39 11.88
N SER A 137 -21.16 0.21 11.65
CA SER A 137 -21.74 -1.11 11.37
C SER A 137 -21.65 -1.44 9.88
N ARG A 138 -21.06 -2.59 9.52
CA ARG A 138 -21.11 -3.10 8.14
C ARG A 138 -22.45 -3.77 7.88
N GLN A 139 -23.26 -3.15 7.02
CA GLN A 139 -24.56 -3.67 6.59
C GLN A 139 -24.70 -3.63 5.06
N LYS A 140 -25.69 -4.35 4.53
CA LYS A 140 -26.03 -4.26 3.11
C LYS A 140 -26.57 -2.86 2.83
N VAL A 141 -26.19 -2.31 1.69
CA VAL A 141 -26.57 -0.97 1.25
C VAL A 141 -27.64 -1.09 0.15
N SER A 142 -28.70 -0.31 0.27
CA SER A 142 -29.79 -0.21 -0.71
C SER A 142 -29.43 0.71 -1.89
N ALA A 143 -30.19 0.63 -2.98
CA ALA A 143 -30.02 1.55 -4.11
C ALA A 143 -30.33 3.01 -3.74
N ASP A 144 -31.27 3.25 -2.82
CA ASP A 144 -31.56 4.59 -2.29
C ASP A 144 -30.36 5.16 -1.52
N GLU A 145 -29.77 4.39 -0.60
CA GLU A 145 -28.59 4.83 0.15
C GLU A 145 -27.38 5.09 -0.76
N LEU A 146 -27.19 4.29 -1.82
CA LEU A 146 -26.16 4.55 -2.83
C LEU A 146 -26.41 5.86 -3.59
N TYR A 147 -27.66 6.12 -3.98
CA TYR A 147 -28.04 7.35 -4.67
C TYR A 147 -27.83 8.58 -3.77
N ASP A 148 -28.28 8.52 -2.52
CA ASP A 148 -28.13 9.60 -1.54
C ASP A 148 -26.65 9.86 -1.22
N THR A 149 -25.86 8.80 -1.06
CA THR A 149 -24.40 8.92 -0.85
C THR A 149 -23.74 9.56 -2.07
N ALA A 150 -24.13 9.17 -3.28
CA ALA A 150 -23.58 9.77 -4.50
C ALA A 150 -23.93 11.26 -4.62
N LYS A 151 -25.12 11.68 -4.18
CA LYS A 151 -25.48 13.11 -4.07
C LYS A 151 -24.61 13.87 -3.08
N ILE A 152 -24.40 13.32 -1.87
CA ILE A 152 -23.51 13.92 -0.87
C ILE A 152 -22.09 14.11 -1.43
N LEU A 153 -21.59 13.13 -2.18
CA LEU A 153 -20.27 13.23 -2.81
C LEU A 153 -20.24 14.28 -3.93
N LEU A 154 -21.30 14.38 -4.75
CA LEU A 154 -21.43 15.42 -5.77
C LEU A 154 -21.50 16.83 -5.17
N ASP A 155 -22.17 16.99 -4.04
CA ASP A 155 -22.21 18.26 -3.32
C ASP A 155 -20.79 18.63 -2.85
N GLY A 156 -20.05 17.69 -2.27
CA GLY A 156 -18.66 17.87 -1.89
C GLY A 156 -17.72 18.19 -3.07
N ILE A 157 -17.94 17.56 -4.23
CA ILE A 157 -17.23 17.89 -5.48
C ILE A 157 -17.58 19.33 -5.91
N SER A 158 -18.84 19.70 -5.87
CA SER A 158 -19.33 21.02 -6.29
C SER A 158 -18.77 22.15 -5.42
N GLU A 159 -18.61 21.94 -4.12
CA GLU A 159 -17.99 22.89 -3.18
C GLU A 159 -16.56 23.29 -3.58
N VAL A 160 -15.78 22.34 -4.11
CA VAL A 160 -14.37 22.56 -4.47
C VAL A 160 -14.17 22.81 -5.96
N SER A 161 -15.11 22.40 -6.82
CA SER A 161 -14.99 22.45 -8.29
C SER A 161 -14.70 23.84 -8.86
N GLY A 162 -15.11 24.91 -8.18
CA GLY A 162 -14.80 26.29 -8.60
C GLY A 162 -13.31 26.65 -8.49
N GLN A 163 -12.52 25.84 -7.79
CA GLN A 163 -11.08 26.02 -7.57
C GLN A 163 -10.24 25.03 -8.38
N ILE A 164 -10.87 24.16 -9.17
CA ILE A 164 -10.21 23.12 -9.96
C ILE A 164 -10.06 23.60 -11.40
N GLU A 165 -8.84 23.51 -11.92
CA GLU A 165 -8.58 23.78 -13.33
C GLU A 165 -8.88 22.56 -14.19
N PHE A 166 -9.64 22.77 -15.26
CA PHE A 166 -9.97 21.76 -16.26
C PHE A 166 -9.42 22.17 -17.62
N ARG A 167 -8.83 21.22 -18.35
CA ARG A 167 -8.50 21.43 -19.76
C ARG A 167 -9.79 21.58 -20.56
N TYR A 168 -9.80 22.47 -21.56
CA TYR A 168 -10.99 22.70 -22.37
C TYR A 168 -11.47 21.40 -23.04
N GLY A 169 -12.69 20.98 -22.73
CA GLY A 169 -13.29 19.74 -23.24
C GLY A 169 -12.62 18.46 -22.75
N SER A 170 -11.93 18.49 -21.60
CA SER A 170 -11.16 17.36 -21.07
C SER A 170 -11.17 17.37 -19.52
N SER A 171 -10.27 16.57 -18.94
CA SER A 171 -10.12 16.30 -17.50
C SER A 171 -9.47 17.45 -16.73
N SER A 172 -9.52 17.36 -15.40
CA SER A 172 -8.78 18.26 -14.52
C SER A 172 -7.28 18.11 -14.68
N VAL A 173 -6.54 19.13 -14.24
CA VAL A 173 -5.07 19.13 -14.20
C VAL A 173 -4.64 19.20 -12.75
N MET A 174 -3.75 18.29 -12.34
CA MET A 174 -3.17 18.37 -11.01
C MET A 174 -2.22 19.57 -10.94
N PRO A 175 -2.45 20.54 -10.04
CA PRO A 175 -1.67 21.78 -10.02
C PRO A 175 -0.34 21.65 -9.25
N TYR A 176 0.11 20.42 -8.98
CA TYR A 176 1.27 20.13 -8.11
C TYR A 176 2.39 19.41 -8.84
N THR A 177 3.60 19.65 -8.38
CA THR A 177 4.69 18.68 -8.49
C THR A 177 4.50 17.50 -7.52
N LEU A 178 5.23 16.41 -7.73
CA LEU A 178 5.27 15.27 -6.80
C LEU A 178 5.62 15.69 -5.37
N ASP A 179 6.57 16.61 -5.20
CA ASP A 179 7.04 17.03 -3.88
C ASP A 179 6.00 17.89 -3.16
N GLU A 180 5.26 18.73 -3.89
CA GLU A 180 4.14 19.50 -3.34
C GLU A 180 2.98 18.59 -2.93
N MET A 181 2.56 17.66 -3.80
CA MET A 181 1.53 16.68 -3.47
C MET A 181 1.94 15.84 -2.24
N ASN A 182 3.20 15.43 -2.16
CA ASN A 182 3.74 14.75 -0.98
C ASN A 182 3.58 15.60 0.28
N ARG A 183 3.97 16.87 0.25
CA ARG A 183 3.84 17.78 1.41
C ARG A 183 2.38 17.90 1.85
N LEU A 184 1.47 18.16 0.91
CA LEU A 184 0.04 18.31 1.19
C LEU A 184 -0.56 17.03 1.80
N LEU A 185 -0.23 15.86 1.25
CA LEU A 185 -0.71 14.58 1.78
C LEU A 185 -0.10 14.25 3.14
N GLN A 186 1.18 14.57 3.38
CA GLN A 186 1.77 14.39 4.70
C GLN A 186 1.07 15.30 5.73
N ASP A 187 0.76 16.54 5.38
CA ASP A 187 0.04 17.47 6.26
C ASP A 187 -1.39 16.96 6.54
N ALA A 188 -2.11 16.49 5.51
CA ALA A 188 -3.42 15.88 5.66
C ALA A 188 -3.41 14.62 6.54
N TYR A 189 -2.36 13.79 6.45
CA TYR A 189 -2.19 12.63 7.32
C TYR A 189 -1.92 13.02 8.78
N ILE A 190 -1.13 14.08 9.01
CA ILE A 190 -0.91 14.60 10.36
C ILE A 190 -2.23 15.12 10.93
N GLU A 191 -3.04 15.83 10.15
CA GLU A 191 -4.36 16.29 10.58
C GLU A 191 -5.30 15.11 10.89
N ALA A 192 -5.41 14.15 9.96
CA ALA A 192 -6.21 12.95 10.14
C ALA A 192 -5.80 12.13 11.38
N SER A 193 -4.51 12.09 11.73
CA SER A 193 -4.02 11.35 12.91
C SER A 193 -4.52 11.92 14.25
N LYS A 194 -4.98 13.18 14.28
CA LYS A 194 -5.58 13.78 15.48
C LYS A 194 -6.95 13.18 15.80
N ASP A 195 -7.73 12.85 14.77
CA ASP A 195 -9.06 12.27 14.90
C ASP A 195 -9.01 10.73 14.91
N TYR A 196 -8.08 10.15 14.15
CA TYR A 196 -7.97 8.71 13.96
C TYR A 196 -6.71 8.18 14.65
N SER A 197 -6.84 7.86 15.94
CA SER A 197 -5.69 7.46 16.76
C SER A 197 -4.95 6.21 16.25
N PHE A 198 -5.61 5.36 15.46
CA PHE A 198 -4.98 4.18 14.86
C PHE A 198 -4.02 4.51 13.71
N LEU A 199 -4.01 5.75 13.19
CA LEU A 199 -3.07 6.21 12.17
C LEU A 199 -1.77 6.71 12.81
N PRO A 200 -0.61 6.08 12.51
CA PRO A 200 0.67 6.59 12.96
C PRO A 200 1.01 7.94 12.31
N ALA A 201 1.50 8.88 13.12
CA ALA A 201 1.93 10.19 12.69
C ALA A 201 3.44 10.20 12.37
N PHE A 202 3.79 10.00 11.11
CA PHE A 202 5.15 10.23 10.60
C PHE A 202 5.09 10.77 9.17
N ARG A 203 6.17 11.46 8.75
CA ARG A 203 6.29 12.03 7.40
C ARG A 203 7.19 11.18 6.51
N THR A 204 6.67 10.77 5.36
CA THR A 204 7.37 10.02 4.30
C THR A 204 7.07 10.65 2.94
N ARG A 205 7.41 9.95 1.86
CA ARG A 205 7.10 10.38 0.49
C ARG A 205 6.62 9.18 -0.32
N VAL A 206 5.69 9.43 -1.23
CA VAL A 206 5.43 8.56 -2.38
C VAL A 206 6.43 8.85 -3.48
N LYS A 207 6.66 7.87 -4.34
CA LYS A 207 7.54 7.97 -5.50
C LYS A 207 6.82 7.51 -6.76
N TYR A 208 7.07 8.20 -7.86
CA TYR A 208 6.61 7.74 -9.16
C TYR A 208 7.32 6.45 -9.58
N VAL A 209 6.58 5.62 -10.34
CA VAL A 209 7.11 4.46 -11.04
C VAL A 209 7.40 4.83 -12.49
N VAL A 210 8.59 4.48 -12.97
CA VAL A 210 8.98 4.71 -14.36
C VAL A 210 8.15 3.83 -15.29
N MET A 211 7.79 2.61 -14.87
CA MET A 211 6.98 1.63 -15.60
C MET A 211 5.47 1.86 -15.45
N SER A 212 5.06 3.13 -15.35
CA SER A 212 3.67 3.57 -15.23
C SER A 212 2.78 3.00 -16.34
N GLU A 213 3.20 3.10 -17.60
CA GLU A 213 2.43 2.61 -18.74
C GLU A 213 2.20 1.08 -18.72
N PRO A 214 3.23 0.22 -18.54
CA PRO A 214 3.02 -1.21 -18.32
C PRO A 214 2.08 -1.54 -17.14
N MET A 215 2.18 -0.79 -16.04
CA MET A 215 1.30 -0.98 -14.88
C MET A 215 -0.16 -0.68 -15.20
N THR A 216 -0.43 0.33 -16.03
CA THR A 216 -1.80 0.70 -16.46
C THR A 216 -2.47 -0.46 -17.21
N TYR A 217 -1.76 -1.20 -18.07
CA TYR A 217 -2.31 -2.39 -18.74
C TYR A 217 -2.72 -3.52 -17.79
N THR A 218 -2.21 -3.49 -16.56
CA THR A 218 -2.58 -4.43 -15.49
C THR A 218 -3.54 -3.83 -14.46
N HIS A 219 -4.02 -2.60 -14.70
CA HIS A 219 -4.89 -1.84 -13.80
C HIS A 219 -4.29 -1.57 -12.41
N ILE A 220 -2.96 -1.45 -12.31
CA ILE A 220 -2.27 -1.13 -11.05
C ILE A 220 -2.00 0.38 -11.01
N SER A 221 -2.71 1.09 -10.14
CA SER A 221 -2.55 2.53 -9.91
C SER A 221 -1.46 2.85 -8.89
N GLY A 222 -1.18 1.94 -7.95
CA GLY A 222 -0.15 2.10 -6.94
C GLY A 222 0.28 0.76 -6.34
N VAL A 223 1.42 0.78 -5.65
CA VAL A 223 1.94 -0.37 -4.89
C VAL A 223 2.71 0.11 -3.66
N TYR A 224 2.38 -0.46 -2.51
CA TYR A 224 3.21 -0.37 -1.31
C TYR A 224 4.08 -1.62 -1.16
N THR A 225 5.40 -1.43 -1.10
CA THR A 225 6.37 -2.52 -0.98
C THR A 225 6.91 -2.64 0.44
N TYR A 226 6.41 -3.62 1.20
CA TYR A 226 6.72 -3.76 2.65
C TYR A 226 8.22 -3.86 3.00
N PHE A 227 9.03 -4.48 2.14
CA PHE A 227 10.46 -4.70 2.42
C PHE A 227 11.37 -3.53 2.03
N THR A 228 10.90 -2.60 1.19
CA THR A 228 11.58 -1.31 0.97
C THR A 228 10.91 -0.17 1.73
N GLY A 229 9.69 -0.37 2.20
CA GLY A 229 8.85 0.66 2.83
C GLY A 229 8.38 1.74 1.87
N GLU A 230 8.50 1.55 0.55
CA GLU A 230 8.15 2.56 -0.45
C GLU A 230 6.67 2.46 -0.84
N SER A 231 6.01 3.61 -0.87
CA SER A 231 4.72 3.80 -1.51
C SER A 231 4.96 4.34 -2.92
N ASN A 232 4.49 3.61 -3.92
CA ASN A 232 4.75 3.89 -5.31
C ASN A 232 3.45 4.14 -6.06
N ILE A 233 3.42 5.14 -6.95
CA ILE A 233 2.23 5.48 -7.72
C ILE A 233 2.51 5.51 -9.22
N ASN A 234 1.55 5.01 -9.98
CA ASN A 234 1.47 5.06 -11.42
C ASN A 234 0.99 6.45 -11.85
N THR A 235 1.73 7.08 -12.76
CA THR A 235 1.45 8.43 -13.28
C THR A 235 0.72 8.44 -14.62
N ASN A 236 0.41 7.26 -15.17
CA ASN A 236 -0.30 7.07 -16.42
C ASN A 236 -1.78 6.71 -16.14
N PHE A 237 -2.39 7.48 -15.23
CA PHE A 237 -3.82 7.53 -14.91
C PHE A 237 -4.25 9.01 -14.92
N PRO A 238 -5.56 9.31 -15.02
CA PRO A 238 -6.03 10.69 -14.95
C PRO A 238 -5.55 11.42 -13.69
N ASP A 239 -5.19 12.69 -13.84
CA ASP A 239 -4.53 13.50 -12.80
C ASP A 239 -5.28 13.50 -11.45
N TYR A 240 -6.62 13.55 -11.47
CA TYR A 240 -7.42 13.58 -10.24
C TYR A 240 -7.30 12.30 -9.41
N THR A 241 -6.84 11.19 -9.98
CA THR A 241 -6.66 9.93 -9.23
C THR A 241 -5.38 9.94 -8.40
N LEU A 242 -4.36 10.72 -8.81
CA LEU A 242 -3.02 10.64 -8.23
C LEU A 242 -2.99 10.94 -6.73
N PRO A 243 -3.63 12.01 -6.21
CA PRO A 243 -3.61 12.27 -4.77
C PRO A 243 -4.30 11.19 -3.94
N TYR A 244 -5.46 10.70 -4.38
CA TYR A 244 -6.18 9.63 -3.70
C TYR A 244 -5.39 8.32 -3.69
N THR A 245 -4.83 7.92 -4.83
CA THR A 245 -3.96 6.73 -4.91
C THR A 245 -2.71 6.90 -4.04
N ALA A 246 -2.08 8.07 -4.04
CA ALA A 246 -0.96 8.35 -3.14
C ALA A 246 -1.36 8.25 -1.67
N ALA A 247 -2.54 8.78 -1.30
CA ALA A 247 -3.09 8.65 0.04
C ALA A 247 -3.34 7.18 0.41
N HIS A 248 -3.84 6.37 -0.52
CA HIS A 248 -4.04 4.93 -0.37
C HIS A 248 -2.74 4.18 -0.09
N GLU A 249 -1.71 4.37 -0.92
CA GLU A 249 -0.42 3.69 -0.71
C GLU A 249 0.29 4.14 0.58
N LEU A 250 0.05 5.37 0.99
CA LEU A 250 0.48 5.89 2.29
C LEU A 250 -0.31 5.29 3.47
N ALA A 251 -1.53 4.80 3.24
CA ALA A 251 -2.33 4.11 4.25
C ALA A 251 -1.74 2.72 4.52
N HIS A 252 -1.35 1.99 3.47
CA HIS A 252 -0.60 0.75 3.60
C HIS A 252 0.72 0.95 4.35
N GLN A 253 1.47 2.01 4.05
CA GLN A 253 2.67 2.35 4.79
C GLN A 253 2.41 2.67 6.27
N ARG A 254 1.18 3.08 6.62
CA ARG A 254 0.73 3.30 7.99
C ARG A 254 0.19 2.04 8.66
N GLY A 255 0.12 0.92 7.94
CA GLY A 255 -0.27 -0.39 8.48
C GLY A 255 -1.74 -0.72 8.30
N ILE A 256 -2.45 -0.02 7.40
CA ILE A 256 -3.78 -0.40 6.96
C ILE A 256 -3.61 -1.47 5.88
N SER A 257 -3.88 -2.74 6.20
CA SER A 257 -3.49 -3.86 5.34
C SER A 257 -4.54 -4.32 4.34
N LYS A 258 -5.83 -4.05 4.59
CA LYS A 258 -6.90 -4.43 3.66
C LYS A 258 -7.17 -3.29 2.68
N GLU A 259 -7.40 -3.64 1.41
CA GLU A 259 -7.63 -2.70 0.31
C GLU A 259 -8.87 -1.81 0.54
N ASP A 260 -9.98 -2.39 1.02
CA ASP A 260 -11.21 -1.64 1.30
C ASP A 260 -11.02 -0.63 2.43
N GLU A 261 -10.29 -1.02 3.48
CA GLU A 261 -9.92 -0.15 4.59
C GLU A 261 -8.93 0.95 4.14
N ALA A 262 -7.96 0.63 3.28
CA ALA A 262 -7.01 1.60 2.74
C ALA A 262 -7.69 2.63 1.84
N ASN A 263 -8.63 2.21 0.99
CA ASN A 263 -9.48 3.10 0.20
C ASN A 263 -10.28 4.07 1.09
N PHE A 264 -10.87 3.57 2.17
CA PHE A 264 -11.64 4.43 3.07
C PHE A 264 -10.76 5.40 3.85
N VAL A 265 -9.59 4.95 4.34
CA VAL A 265 -8.61 5.84 4.99
C VAL A 265 -8.08 6.90 4.03
N ALA A 266 -7.81 6.55 2.77
CA ALA A 266 -7.39 7.51 1.74
C ALA A 266 -8.43 8.62 1.56
N PHE A 267 -9.72 8.25 1.53
CA PHE A 267 -10.82 9.22 1.46
C PHE A 267 -10.84 10.14 2.68
N LEU A 268 -10.84 9.57 3.89
CA LEU A 268 -10.83 10.35 5.13
C LEU A 268 -9.65 11.31 5.21
N VAL A 269 -8.46 10.88 4.77
CA VAL A 269 -7.26 11.72 4.73
C VAL A 269 -7.41 12.84 3.70
N CYS A 270 -7.92 12.55 2.50
CA CYS A 270 -8.15 13.59 1.50
C CYS A 270 -9.12 14.66 2.00
N LEU A 271 -10.16 14.27 2.73
CA LEU A 271 -11.11 15.21 3.37
C LEU A 271 -10.50 16.06 4.48
N LYS A 272 -9.41 15.61 5.10
CA LYS A 272 -8.68 16.36 6.13
C LYS A 272 -7.64 17.32 5.55
N SER A 273 -7.50 17.37 4.22
CA SER A 273 -6.65 18.36 3.57
C SER A 273 -7.36 19.71 3.45
N ASP A 274 -6.64 20.79 3.73
CA ASP A 274 -7.12 22.16 3.43
C ASP A 274 -7.06 22.49 1.93
N ASP A 275 -6.44 21.61 1.13
CA ASP A 275 -6.26 21.82 -0.30
C ASP A 275 -7.47 21.33 -1.12
N PRO A 276 -8.01 22.17 -2.02
CA PRO A 276 -9.21 21.85 -2.78
C PRO A 276 -9.01 20.70 -3.78
N TYR A 277 -7.84 20.55 -4.40
CA TYR A 277 -7.60 19.48 -5.38
C TYR A 277 -7.39 18.13 -4.70
N ILE A 278 -6.76 18.10 -3.52
CA ILE A 278 -6.67 16.87 -2.71
C ILE A 278 -8.07 16.42 -2.27
N ARG A 279 -8.93 17.34 -1.81
CA ARG A 279 -10.33 17.03 -1.47
C ARG A 279 -11.12 16.57 -2.70
N TYR A 280 -10.98 17.25 -3.83
CA TYR A 280 -11.61 16.90 -5.11
C TYR A 280 -11.24 15.47 -5.53
N SER A 281 -9.95 15.13 -5.51
CA SER A 281 -9.43 13.78 -5.78
C SER A 281 -10.12 12.74 -4.90
N GLY A 282 -10.19 12.98 -3.58
CA GLY A 282 -10.86 12.08 -2.65
C GLY A 282 -12.35 11.89 -2.93
N PHE A 283 -13.09 12.98 -3.16
CA PHE A 283 -14.53 12.88 -3.47
C PHE A 283 -14.78 12.17 -4.80
N MET A 284 -14.03 12.50 -5.86
CA MET A 284 -14.18 11.89 -7.18
C MET A 284 -13.92 10.39 -7.16
N SER A 285 -12.82 9.95 -6.53
CA SER A 285 -12.49 8.52 -6.46
C SER A 285 -13.55 7.71 -5.70
N VAL A 286 -14.11 8.24 -4.61
CA VAL A 286 -15.20 7.54 -3.89
C VAL A 286 -16.52 7.62 -4.66
N TYR A 287 -16.80 8.74 -5.33
CA TYR A 287 -17.97 8.89 -6.19
C TYR A 287 -18.00 7.81 -7.28
N GLU A 288 -16.86 7.51 -7.91
CA GLU A 288 -16.76 6.42 -8.89
C GLU A 288 -17.09 5.03 -8.33
N TYR A 289 -16.65 4.73 -7.10
CA TYR A 289 -17.03 3.48 -6.44
C TYR A 289 -18.54 3.40 -6.20
N VAL A 290 -19.13 4.49 -5.71
CA VAL A 290 -20.56 4.55 -5.38
C VAL A 290 -21.43 4.53 -6.64
N ILE A 291 -21.10 5.33 -7.66
CA ILE A 291 -21.87 5.41 -8.91
C ILE A 291 -21.81 4.07 -9.67
N SER A 292 -20.68 3.37 -9.64
CA SER A 292 -20.53 2.02 -10.20
C SER A 292 -21.37 0.98 -9.46
N ALA A 293 -21.47 1.09 -8.13
CA ALA A 293 -22.34 0.24 -7.33
C ALA A 293 -23.82 0.55 -7.59
N LEU A 294 -24.18 1.83 -7.71
CA LEU A 294 -25.53 2.28 -8.03
C LEU A 294 -25.96 1.75 -9.40
N TYR A 295 -25.11 1.84 -10.44
CA TYR A 295 -25.40 1.29 -11.77
C TYR A 295 -25.77 -0.20 -11.73
N ARG A 296 -25.10 -0.98 -10.88
CA ARG A 296 -25.39 -2.42 -10.71
C ARG A 296 -26.68 -2.67 -9.93
N ALA A 297 -27.03 -1.78 -9.00
CA ALA A 297 -28.21 -1.93 -8.14
C ALA A 297 -29.49 -1.40 -8.81
N ASP A 298 -29.43 -0.24 -9.46
CA ASP A 298 -30.56 0.47 -10.07
C ASP A 298 -30.07 1.41 -11.21
N LYS A 299 -30.32 0.99 -12.45
CA LYS A 299 -29.88 1.72 -13.65
C LYS A 299 -30.66 3.02 -13.88
N ASP A 300 -31.90 3.10 -13.43
CA ASP A 300 -32.76 4.27 -13.64
C ASP A 300 -32.29 5.41 -12.73
N LYS A 301 -32.01 5.10 -11.45
CA LYS A 301 -31.40 6.05 -10.51
C LYS A 301 -30.01 6.50 -10.96
N TYR A 302 -29.18 5.57 -11.43
CA TYR A 302 -27.88 5.91 -12.02
C TYR A 302 -28.04 6.91 -13.17
N THR A 303 -28.95 6.65 -14.11
CA THR A 303 -29.17 7.49 -15.29
C THR A 303 -29.69 8.87 -14.89
N ALA A 304 -30.62 8.93 -13.94
CA ALA A 304 -31.12 10.19 -13.39
C ALA A 304 -29.98 11.02 -12.77
N LEU A 305 -29.16 10.41 -11.90
CA LEU A 305 -28.05 11.12 -11.26
C LEU A 305 -26.99 11.57 -12.27
N LEU A 306 -26.66 10.73 -13.24
CA LEU A 306 -25.70 11.07 -14.28
C LEU A 306 -26.18 12.28 -15.10
N SER A 307 -27.49 12.40 -15.34
CA SER A 307 -28.07 13.53 -16.08
C SER A 307 -27.91 14.87 -15.34
N GLU A 308 -27.91 14.85 -14.01
CA GLU A 308 -27.70 16.01 -13.12
C GLU A 308 -26.21 16.35 -12.93
N THR A 309 -25.31 15.41 -13.23
CA THR A 309 -23.86 15.55 -13.01
C THR A 309 -23.22 16.46 -14.05
N ASP A 310 -22.34 17.37 -13.62
CA ASP A 310 -21.56 18.23 -14.51
C ASP A 310 -20.79 17.40 -15.55
N SER A 311 -20.90 17.79 -16.82
CA SER A 311 -20.21 17.18 -17.95
C SER A 311 -18.70 17.02 -17.75
N ARG A 312 -18.04 17.94 -17.02
CA ARG A 312 -16.60 17.89 -16.72
C ARG A 312 -16.22 16.63 -15.94
N LEU A 313 -17.06 16.23 -14.99
CA LEU A 313 -16.84 15.02 -14.18
C LEU A 313 -17.01 13.75 -15.02
N ARG A 314 -17.84 13.82 -16.08
CA ARG A 314 -18.00 12.70 -17.01
C ARG A 314 -16.75 12.50 -17.86
N TYR A 315 -16.01 13.55 -18.18
CA TYR A 315 -14.73 13.44 -18.89
C TYR A 315 -13.66 12.76 -18.03
N GLU A 316 -13.64 13.00 -16.71
CA GLU A 316 -12.75 12.32 -15.78
C GLU A 316 -12.95 10.80 -15.82
N MET A 317 -14.21 10.35 -15.75
CA MET A 317 -14.55 8.93 -15.65
C MET A 317 -14.33 8.12 -16.95
N ILE A 318 -14.08 8.79 -18.07
CA ILE A 318 -13.85 8.14 -19.38
C ILE A 318 -12.44 8.36 -19.92
N ALA A 319 -11.58 9.07 -19.18
CA ALA A 319 -10.22 9.40 -19.55
C ALA A 319 -9.23 8.24 -19.30
#